data_AF-S5E107-F1
#
_entry.id   AF-S5E107-F1
#
_cell.length_a   1.000
_cell.length_b   1.000
_cell.length_c   1.000
_cell.angle_alpha   90.00
_cell.angle_beta   90.00
_cell.angle_gamma   90.00
#
_symmetry.space_group_name_H-M   'P 1'
#
loop_
_entity.id
_entity.type
_entity.pdbx_description
1 polymer ?
#
loop_
_entity_poly.entity_id
_entity_poly.type
_entity_poly.pdbx_seq_one_letter_code
_entity_poly.pdbx_strand_id
1 'polypeptide(L)'
;MARPRKPASLKQGHSESKAQLEERAEAEQELLGNDDLVNEIPEHLDELAQEYYKFLTTELEISNILCNLDIPLLEQTADCLSKMRQADEIINKEGLILNTIDRYGNALIKEHPAVATKQKYLNQFRALSTQLGLSPASRAQLAGLKIEQKNEEEDPLLKLLKS
;
A
#
# COMPACT_ATOMS: atom_id res chain seq x y z
N MET A 1 21.52 -12.62 -5.99
CA MET A 1 20.25 -12.48 -6.75
C MET A 1 20.30 -11.14 -7.48
N ALA A 2 19.85 -11.08 -8.73
CA ALA A 2 19.74 -9.81 -9.45
C ALA A 2 18.72 -8.92 -8.74
N ARG A 3 19.01 -7.62 -8.61
CA ARG A 3 18.11 -6.64 -7.99
C ARG A 3 16.84 -6.55 -8.85
N PRO A 4 15.63 -6.52 -8.25
CA PRO A 4 14.39 -6.40 -9.02
C PRO A 4 14.45 -5.16 -9.91
N ARG A 5 13.98 -5.30 -11.16
CA ARG A 5 13.89 -4.17 -12.07
C ARG A 5 12.87 -3.18 -11.52
N LYS A 6 13.27 -1.91 -11.40
CA LYS A 6 12.36 -0.80 -11.08
C LYS A 6 11.47 -0.55 -12.29
N PRO A 7 10.17 -0.25 -12.16
CA PRO A 7 9.29 0.19 -13.26
C PRO A 7 9.91 1.30 -14.12
N ALA A 8 9.48 1.42 -15.38
CA ALA A 8 10.07 2.35 -16.35
C ALA A 8 9.98 3.79 -15.85
N SER A 9 8.83 4.12 -15.24
CA SER A 9 8.56 5.39 -14.58
C SER A 9 9.45 5.67 -13.36
N LEU A 10 10.00 4.62 -12.72
CA LEU A 10 10.80 4.70 -11.50
C LEU A 10 12.31 4.46 -11.76
N LYS A 11 12.71 4.26 -13.02
CA LYS A 11 14.10 3.98 -13.37
C LYS A 11 14.90 5.27 -13.40
N GLN A 12 16.06 5.24 -12.74
CA GLN A 12 17.02 6.35 -12.71
C GLN A 12 18.33 5.98 -13.43
N GLY A 13 19.00 6.99 -14.00
CA GLY A 13 20.30 6.87 -14.66
C GLY A 13 20.23 6.67 -16.18
N HIS A 14 21.39 6.59 -16.84
CA HIS A 14 21.50 6.61 -18.31
C HIS A 14 21.61 5.22 -18.98
N SER A 15 21.29 4.13 -18.26
CA SER A 15 21.44 2.76 -18.79
C SER A 15 20.41 2.35 -19.86
N GLU A 16 19.37 3.15 -20.07
CA GLU A 16 18.28 2.92 -21.03
C GLU A 16 17.99 4.29 -21.65
N SER A 17 17.79 4.34 -22.96
CA SER A 17 17.43 5.57 -23.69
C SER A 17 15.99 5.98 -23.41
N LYS A 18 15.62 7.21 -23.75
CA LYS A 18 14.23 7.69 -23.60
C LYS A 18 13.23 6.84 -24.38
N ALA A 19 13.57 6.47 -25.62
CA ALA A 19 12.73 5.59 -26.44
C ALA A 19 12.56 4.19 -25.81
N GLN A 20 13.62 3.63 -25.21
CA GLN A 20 13.53 2.34 -24.51
C GLN A 20 12.66 2.42 -23.25
N LEU A 21 12.66 3.56 -22.56
CA LEU A 21 11.80 3.78 -21.39
C LEU A 21 10.35 4.02 -21.78
N GLU A 22 10.08 4.72 -22.89
CA GLU A 22 8.73 4.90 -23.44
C GLU A 22 8.13 3.56 -23.88
N GLU A 23 8.85 2.77 -24.70
CA GLU A 23 8.40 1.43 -25.13
C GLU A 23 8.12 0.51 -23.93
N ARG A 24 8.95 0.59 -22.89
CA ARG A 24 8.76 -0.22 -21.69
C ARG A 24 7.62 0.28 -20.82
N ALA A 25 7.39 1.59 -20.75
CA ALA A 25 6.26 2.17 -20.04
C ALA A 25 4.94 1.80 -20.71
N GLU A 26 4.88 1.80 -22.05
CA GLU A 26 3.73 1.33 -22.82
C GLU A 26 3.47 -0.16 -22.56
N ALA A 27 4.52 -1.00 -22.63
CA ALA A 27 4.39 -2.42 -22.31
C ALA A 27 3.98 -2.66 -20.84
N GLU A 28 4.48 -1.87 -19.89
CA GLU A 28 4.06 -1.95 -18.48
C GLU A 28 2.58 -1.51 -18.31
N GLN A 29 2.12 -0.50 -19.05
CA GLN A 29 0.73 -0.04 -19.08
C GLN A 29 -0.22 -1.11 -19.66
N GLU A 30 0.15 -1.77 -20.75
CA GLU A 30 -0.64 -2.89 -21.29
C GLU A 30 -0.75 -4.06 -20.31
N LEU A 31 0.25 -4.25 -19.44
CA LEU A 31 0.29 -5.32 -18.45
C LEU A 31 -0.45 -5.01 -17.13
N LEU A 32 -0.78 -3.75 -16.85
CA LEU A 32 -1.54 -3.34 -15.65
C LEU A 32 -2.96 -3.92 -15.65
N GLY A 33 -3.53 -4.18 -16.85
CA GLY A 33 -4.91 -4.65 -16.99
C GLY A 33 -5.93 -3.55 -16.76
N ASN A 34 -7.21 -3.93 -16.65
CA ASN A 34 -8.30 -2.99 -16.43
C ASN A 34 -8.37 -2.56 -14.95
N ASP A 35 -9.13 -1.50 -14.67
CA ASP A 35 -9.39 -0.92 -13.34
C ASP A 35 -10.90 -0.87 -12.99
N ASP A 36 -11.74 -1.47 -13.83
CA ASP A 36 -13.21 -1.41 -13.77
C ASP A 36 -13.81 -2.06 -12.52
N LEU A 37 -13.07 -2.95 -11.85
CA LEU A 37 -13.54 -3.69 -10.68
C LEU A 37 -13.02 -3.11 -9.36
N VAL A 38 -12.06 -2.18 -9.39
CA VAL A 38 -11.39 -1.67 -8.18
C VAL A 38 -12.35 -0.98 -7.22
N ASN A 39 -13.43 -0.40 -7.74
CA ASN A 39 -14.44 0.28 -6.95
C ASN A 39 -15.54 -0.67 -6.41
N GLU A 40 -15.52 -1.94 -6.82
CA GLU A 40 -16.46 -2.95 -6.32
C GLU A 40 -16.01 -3.43 -4.94
N ILE A 41 -16.76 -3.04 -3.90
CA ILE A 41 -16.44 -3.40 -2.52
C ILE A 41 -16.79 -4.88 -2.28
N PRO A 42 -15.83 -5.72 -1.85
CA PRO A 42 -16.09 -7.14 -1.67
C PRO A 42 -17.01 -7.43 -0.48
N GLU A 43 -18.12 -8.11 -0.73
CA GLU A 43 -19.17 -8.39 0.27
C GLU A 43 -18.71 -9.28 1.43
N HIS A 44 -17.63 -10.04 1.24
CA HIS A 44 -17.10 -10.96 2.24
C HIS A 44 -16.28 -10.25 3.34
N LEU A 45 -15.93 -8.98 3.14
CA LEU A 45 -15.27 -8.16 4.16
C LEU A 45 -16.27 -7.78 5.26
N ASP A 46 -15.77 -7.63 6.49
CA ASP A 46 -16.60 -7.07 7.57
C ASP A 46 -16.94 -5.59 7.30
N GLU A 47 -17.99 -5.07 7.93
CA GLU A 47 -18.52 -3.72 7.68
C GLU A 47 -17.42 -2.64 7.79
N LEU A 48 -16.56 -2.73 8.80
CA LEU A 48 -15.48 -1.78 8.99
C LEU A 48 -14.37 -1.93 7.93
N ALA A 49 -14.07 -3.16 7.50
CA ALA A 49 -13.17 -3.41 6.39
C ALA A 49 -13.74 -2.88 5.06
N GLN A 50 -15.05 -2.99 4.83
CA GLN A 50 -15.69 -2.39 3.65
C GLN A 50 -15.55 -0.85 3.64
N GLU A 51 -15.72 -0.20 4.79
CA GLU A 51 -15.48 1.25 4.92
C GLU A 51 -14.02 1.60 4.62
N TYR A 52 -13.06 0.83 5.15
CA TYR A 52 -11.65 1.06 4.84
C TYR A 52 -11.31 0.79 3.38
N TYR A 53 -11.90 -0.20 2.75
CA TYR A 53 -11.71 -0.48 1.33
C TYR A 53 -12.17 0.71 0.48
N LYS A 54 -13.37 1.23 0.77
CA LYS A 54 -13.91 2.43 0.13
C LYS A 54 -13.00 3.65 0.35
N PHE A 55 -12.50 3.84 1.56
CA PHE A 55 -11.56 4.91 1.87
C PHE A 55 -10.28 4.79 1.03
N LEU A 56 -9.67 3.60 0.98
CA LEU A 56 -8.44 3.37 0.23
C LEU A 56 -8.62 3.63 -1.27
N THR A 57 -9.68 3.08 -1.87
CA THR A 57 -9.98 3.24 -3.30
C THR A 57 -10.23 4.70 -3.65
N THR A 58 -11.04 5.42 -2.85
CA THR A 58 -11.32 6.86 -3.06
C THR A 58 -10.06 7.72 -2.99
N GLU A 59 -9.20 7.50 -1.99
CA GLU A 59 -7.98 8.31 -1.81
C GLU A 59 -6.91 8.00 -2.88
N LEU A 60 -6.85 6.76 -3.36
CA LEU A 60 -5.89 6.31 -4.38
C LEU A 60 -6.38 6.56 -5.82
N GLU A 61 -7.67 6.76 -6.04
CA GLU A 61 -8.24 7.09 -7.36
C GLU A 61 -7.60 8.37 -7.93
N ILE A 62 -7.29 9.35 -7.08
CA ILE A 62 -6.58 10.58 -7.45
C ILE A 62 -5.23 10.29 -8.14
N SER A 63 -4.58 9.17 -7.81
CA SER A 63 -3.32 8.80 -8.43
C SER A 63 -3.44 8.12 -9.79
N ASN A 64 -4.63 7.62 -10.17
CA ASN A 64 -4.88 6.90 -11.43
C ASN A 64 -3.88 5.75 -11.70
N ILE A 65 -3.43 5.11 -10.62
CA ILE A 65 -2.42 4.03 -10.63
C ILE A 65 -3.01 2.66 -10.24
N LEU A 66 -4.25 2.63 -9.74
CA LEU A 66 -4.87 1.39 -9.31
C LEU A 66 -5.34 0.59 -10.51
N CYS A 67 -5.17 -0.72 -10.42
CA CYS A 67 -5.68 -1.68 -11.39
C CYS A 67 -6.37 -2.85 -10.68
N ASN A 68 -7.13 -3.66 -11.41
CA ASN A 68 -7.83 -4.83 -10.87
C ASN A 68 -6.89 -5.84 -10.20
N LEU A 69 -5.59 -5.84 -10.55
CA LEU A 69 -4.58 -6.69 -9.90
C LEU A 69 -4.29 -6.25 -8.46
N ASP A 70 -4.59 -5.00 -8.10
CA ASP A 70 -4.40 -4.46 -6.75
C ASP A 70 -5.56 -4.83 -5.81
N ILE A 71 -6.67 -5.38 -6.31
CA ILE A 71 -7.86 -5.72 -5.50
C ILE A 71 -7.50 -6.59 -4.29
N PRO A 72 -6.75 -7.72 -4.41
CA PRO A 72 -6.39 -8.54 -3.25
C PRO A 72 -5.53 -7.78 -2.23
N LEU A 73 -4.69 -6.85 -2.71
CA LEU A 73 -3.83 -6.03 -1.86
C LEU A 73 -4.65 -4.98 -1.10
N LEU A 74 -5.64 -4.36 -1.76
CA LEU A 74 -6.60 -3.45 -1.15
C LEU A 74 -7.47 -4.16 -0.12
N GLU A 75 -8.03 -5.34 -0.46
CA GLU A 75 -8.82 -6.19 0.44
C GLU A 75 -8.06 -6.48 1.73
N GLN A 76 -6.85 -7.01 1.60
CA GLN A 76 -6.05 -7.40 2.76
C GLN A 76 -5.62 -6.19 3.59
N THR A 77 -5.39 -5.03 2.97
CA THR A 77 -5.05 -3.79 3.68
C THR A 77 -6.24 -3.29 4.49
N ALA A 78 -7.44 -3.31 3.90
CA ALA A 78 -8.67 -2.92 4.55
C ALA A 78 -9.01 -3.86 5.74
N ASP A 79 -8.85 -5.17 5.56
CA ASP A 79 -9.02 -6.16 6.63
C ASP A 79 -8.03 -5.92 7.79
N CYS A 80 -6.75 -5.67 7.50
CA CYS A 80 -5.76 -5.36 8.54
C CYS A 80 -6.18 -4.15 9.38
N LEU A 81 -6.65 -3.07 8.74
CA LEU A 81 -7.12 -1.87 9.43
C LEU A 81 -8.33 -2.17 10.33
N SER A 82 -9.30 -2.94 9.82
CA SER A 82 -10.45 -3.37 10.60
C SER A 82 -10.05 -4.20 11.83
N LYS A 83 -9.21 -5.23 11.66
CA LYS A 83 -8.79 -6.08 12.79
C LYS A 83 -7.95 -5.34 13.81
N MET A 84 -7.11 -4.39 13.37
CA MET A 84 -6.36 -3.52 14.28
C MET A 84 -7.29 -2.66 15.12
N ARG A 85 -8.35 -2.09 14.51
CA ARG A 85 -9.33 -1.27 15.23
C ARG A 85 -10.13 -2.08 16.25
N GLN A 86 -10.57 -3.28 15.88
CA GLN A 86 -11.25 -4.20 16.79
C GLN A 86 -10.35 -4.61 17.96
N ALA A 87 -9.07 -4.90 17.70
CA ALA A 87 -8.11 -5.19 18.75
C ALA A 87 -7.89 -3.99 19.70
N ASP A 88 -7.89 -2.77 19.17
CA ASP A 88 -7.82 -1.56 19.98
C ASP A 88 -9.03 -1.37 20.88
N GLU A 89 -10.23 -1.65 20.39
CA GLU A 89 -11.46 -1.58 21.19
C GLU A 89 -11.44 -2.57 22.35
N ILE A 90 -10.95 -3.79 22.11
CA ILE A 90 -10.78 -4.81 23.16
C ILE A 90 -9.75 -4.33 24.19
N ILE A 91 -8.58 -3.85 23.75
CA ILE A 91 -7.51 -3.37 24.65
C ILE A 91 -7.98 -2.16 25.47
N ASN A 92 -8.71 -1.23 24.86
CA ASN A 92 -9.24 -0.04 25.55
C ASN A 92 -10.27 -0.41 26.62
N LYS A 93 -11.03 -1.49 26.40
CA LYS A 93 -12.04 -1.98 27.33
C LYS A 93 -11.48 -2.85 28.45
N GLU A 94 -10.57 -3.76 28.12
CA GLU A 94 -10.09 -4.81 29.04
C GLU A 94 -8.72 -4.50 29.66
N GLY A 95 -8.00 -3.53 29.09
CA GLY A 95 -6.65 -3.16 29.48
C GLY A 95 -5.57 -4.01 28.81
N LEU A 96 -4.31 -3.57 28.94
CA LEU A 96 -3.15 -4.24 28.35
C LEU A 96 -2.73 -5.51 29.11
N ILE A 97 -3.06 -5.58 30.39
CA ILE A 97 -2.57 -6.61 31.32
C ILE A 97 -3.78 -7.31 31.94
N LEU A 98 -3.77 -8.65 31.84
CA LEU A 98 -4.72 -9.52 32.50
C LEU A 98 -4.09 -10.13 33.76
N ASN A 99 -4.79 -9.97 34.88
CA ASN A 99 -4.48 -10.64 36.13
C ASN A 99 -5.31 -11.92 36.20
N THR A 100 -4.66 -13.06 36.02
CA THR A 100 -5.28 -14.39 36.06
C THR A 100 -4.73 -15.18 37.25
N ILE A 101 -5.41 -16.26 37.64
CA ILE A 101 -4.93 -17.18 38.67
C ILE A 101 -4.58 -18.49 37.99
N ASP A 102 -3.39 -19.05 38.29
CA ASP A 102 -3.00 -20.35 37.76
C ASP A 102 -3.76 -21.51 38.44
N ARG A 103 -3.57 -22.73 37.94
CA ARG A 103 -4.19 -23.94 38.52
C ARG A 103 -3.76 -24.27 39.97
N TYR A 104 -2.76 -23.56 40.49
CA TYR A 104 -2.19 -23.73 41.82
C TYR A 104 -2.53 -22.55 42.76
N GLY A 105 -3.33 -21.58 42.31
CA GLY A 105 -3.73 -20.42 43.11
C GLY A 105 -2.76 -19.23 43.08
N ASN A 106 -1.70 -19.27 42.25
CA ASN A 106 -0.76 -18.15 42.14
C ASN A 106 -1.28 -17.09 41.18
N ALA A 107 -1.07 -15.81 41.53
CA ALA A 107 -1.35 -14.70 40.64
C ALA A 107 -0.42 -14.72 39.42
N LEU A 108 -1.01 -14.66 38.23
CA LEU A 108 -0.34 -14.73 36.95
C LEU A 108 -0.71 -13.51 36.11
N ILE A 109 0.29 -12.66 35.89
CA ILE A 109 0.16 -11.45 35.10
C ILE A 109 0.54 -11.78 33.66
N LYS A 110 -0.37 -11.56 32.71
CA LYS A 110 -0.16 -11.82 31.28
C LYS A 110 -0.59 -10.64 30.44
N GLU A 111 0.08 -10.46 29.30
CA GLU A 111 -0.37 -9.51 28.28
C GLU A 111 -1.69 -9.97 27.66
N HIS A 112 -2.57 -9.03 27.38
CA HIS A 112 -3.83 -9.31 26.71
C HIS A 112 -3.59 -9.86 25.30
N PRO A 113 -4.19 -11.00 24.89
CA PRO A 113 -3.95 -11.62 23.58
C PRO A 113 -4.20 -10.69 22.38
N ALA A 114 -5.13 -9.76 22.52
CA ALA A 114 -5.40 -8.72 21.51
C ALA A 114 -4.17 -7.86 21.17
N VAL A 115 -3.20 -7.68 22.09
CA VAL A 115 -1.95 -6.95 21.82
C VAL A 115 -1.13 -7.69 20.76
N ALA A 116 -0.96 -9.00 20.92
CA ALA A 116 -0.26 -9.83 19.94
C ALA A 116 -1.02 -9.86 18.60
N THR A 117 -2.35 -9.92 18.62
CA THR A 117 -3.17 -9.85 17.41
C THR A 117 -2.97 -8.53 16.67
N LYS A 118 -3.07 -7.40 17.38
CA LYS A 118 -2.82 -6.07 16.81
C LYS A 118 -1.43 -5.97 16.19
N GLN A 119 -0.41 -6.49 16.88
CA GLN A 119 0.97 -6.44 16.41
C GLN A 119 1.18 -7.23 15.10
N LYS A 120 0.49 -8.37 14.93
CA LYS A 120 0.52 -9.16 13.68
C LYS A 120 -0.04 -8.36 12.51
N TYR A 121 -1.26 -7.85 12.66
CA TYR A 121 -1.92 -7.06 11.60
C TYR A 121 -1.18 -5.74 11.32
N LEU A 122 -0.60 -5.09 12.34
CA LEU A 122 0.22 -3.90 12.15
C LEU A 122 1.46 -4.18 11.29
N ASN A 123 2.11 -5.33 11.48
CA ASN A 123 3.27 -5.71 10.67
C ASN A 123 2.86 -6.03 9.22
N GLN A 124 1.74 -6.71 9.04
CA GLN A 124 1.17 -6.98 7.72
C GLN A 124 0.80 -5.67 7.02
N PHE A 125 0.07 -4.78 7.69
CA PHE A 125 -0.30 -3.45 7.19
C PHE A 125 0.93 -2.63 6.77
N ARG A 126 2.02 -2.62 7.56
CA ARG A 126 3.27 -1.93 7.18
C ARG A 126 3.83 -2.44 5.85
N ALA A 127 3.81 -3.75 5.63
CA ALA A 127 4.28 -4.35 4.38
C ALA A 127 3.35 -3.95 3.20
N LEU A 128 2.04 -4.07 3.37
CA LEU A 128 1.06 -3.75 2.32
C LEU A 128 1.02 -2.25 2.00
N SER A 129 1.08 -1.38 3.01
CA SER A 129 1.11 0.08 2.86
C SER A 129 2.33 0.59 2.09
N THR A 130 3.43 -0.15 2.14
CA THR A 130 4.63 0.16 1.35
C THR A 130 4.40 -0.23 -0.12
N GLN A 131 3.74 -1.37 -0.37
CA GLN A 131 3.42 -1.84 -1.72
C GLN A 131 2.39 -0.94 -2.42
N LEU A 132 1.33 -0.52 -1.71
CA LEU A 132 0.31 0.42 -2.21
C LEU A 132 0.78 1.88 -2.27
N GLY A 133 2.01 2.18 -1.82
CA GLY A 133 2.53 3.55 -1.84
C GLY A 133 1.86 4.52 -0.85
N LEU A 134 1.16 4.04 0.17
CA LEU A 134 0.41 4.85 1.14
C LEU A 134 1.31 5.65 2.10
N SER A 135 2.56 5.21 2.30
CA SER A 135 3.48 5.87 3.22
C SER A 135 3.90 7.27 2.73
N PRO A 136 4.15 8.25 3.62
CA PRO A 136 4.67 9.56 3.21
C PRO A 136 5.97 9.47 2.40
N ALA A 137 6.84 8.50 2.73
CA ALA A 137 8.08 8.26 1.98
C ALA A 137 7.79 7.75 0.56
N SER A 138 6.86 6.80 0.41
CA SER A 138 6.44 6.30 -0.90
C SER A 138 5.81 7.41 -1.73
N ARG A 139 4.94 8.24 -1.13
CA ARG A 139 4.32 9.40 -1.80
C ARG A 139 5.35 10.46 -2.20
N ALA A 140 6.32 10.77 -1.36
CA ALA A 140 7.39 11.71 -1.68
C ALA A 140 8.25 11.22 -2.84
N GLN A 141 8.53 9.91 -2.90
CA GLN A 141 9.22 9.30 -4.04
C GLN A 141 8.39 9.46 -5.33
N LEU A 142 7.10 9.12 -5.29
CA LEU A 142 6.21 9.27 -6.45
C LEU A 142 6.08 10.74 -6.91
N ALA A 143 6.02 11.69 -5.97
CA ALA A 143 5.91 13.12 -6.27
C ALA A 143 7.19 13.70 -6.89
N GLY A 144 8.37 13.37 -6.34
CA GLY A 144 9.66 13.81 -6.89
C GLY A 144 9.82 13.36 -8.35
N LEU A 145 9.41 12.14 -8.66
CA LEU A 145 9.48 11.58 -10.00
C LEU A 145 8.57 12.28 -11.02
N LYS A 146 7.34 12.65 -10.63
CA LYS A 146 6.44 13.42 -11.51
C LYS A 146 7.02 14.80 -11.87
N ILE A 147 7.73 15.44 -10.93
CA ILE A 147 8.36 16.75 -11.16
C ILE A 147 9.57 16.62 -12.09
N GLU A 148 10.40 15.58 -11.93
CA GLU A 148 11.55 15.32 -12.78
C GLU A 148 11.15 15.03 -14.24
N GLN A 149 10.11 14.22 -14.46
CA GLN A 149 9.57 13.95 -15.80
C GLN A 149 9.10 15.22 -16.50
N LYS A 150 8.39 16.10 -15.77
CA LYS A 150 7.90 17.37 -16.32
C LYS A 150 9.05 18.30 -16.71
N ASN A 151 10.10 18.36 -15.89
CA ASN A 151 11.27 19.18 -16.18
C ASN A 151 12.07 18.69 -17.40
N GLU A 152 12.18 17.37 -17.61
CA GLU A 152 12.81 16.80 -18.80
C GLU A 152 12.00 17.03 -20.10
N GLU A 153 10.68 17.13 -20.00
CA GLU A 153 9.83 17.47 -21.16
C GLU A 153 9.87 18.95 -21.52
N GLU A 154 10.08 19.83 -20.54
CA GLU A 154 10.12 21.28 -20.74
C GLU A 154 11.50 21.81 -21.18
N ASP A 155 12.57 21.00 -21.12
CA ASP A 155 13.95 21.42 -21.47
C ASP A 155 14.05 21.89 -22.94
N PRO A 156 14.38 23.19 -23.18
CA PRO A 156 14.51 23.76 -24.51
C PRO A 156 15.52 23.06 -25.42
N LEU A 157 16.60 22.51 -24.86
CA LEU A 157 17.63 21.78 -25.61
C LEU A 157 17.14 20.40 -26.05
N LEU A 158 16.36 19.71 -25.21
CA LEU A 158 15.75 18.42 -25.55
C LEU A 158 14.62 18.56 -26.58
N LYS A 159 13.89 19.68 -26.57
CA LYS A 159 12.88 19.98 -27.61
C LYS A 159 13.48 20.13 -29.01
N LEU A 160 14.67 20.72 -29.12
CA LEU A 160 15.39 20.90 -30.39
C LEU A 160 16.01 19.60 -30.93
N LEU A 161 16.27 18.61 -30.07
CA LEU A 161 16.78 17.29 -30.48
C LEU A 161 15.67 16.32 -30.91
N LYS A 162 14.41 16.64 -30.59
CA LYS A 162 13.21 15.87 -30.97
C LYS A 162 12.56 16.37 -32.28
N SER A 163 13.01 17.50 -32.83
CA SER A 163 12.58 18.07 -34.13
C SER A 163 13.51 17.66 -35.25
#